data_AF-A0A850DXB4-F1
#
_entry.id   AF-A0A850DXB4-F1
#
_cell.length_a   1.000
_cell.length_b   1.000
_cell.length_c   1.000
_cell.angle_alpha   90.00
_cell.angle_beta   90.00
_cell.angle_gamma   90.00
#
_symmetry.space_group_name_H-M   'P 1'
#
loop_
_entity.id
_entity.type
_entity.pdbx_description
1 polymer ?
#
loop_
_entity_poly.entity_id
_entity_poly.type
_entity_poly.pdbx_seq_one_letter_code
_entity_poly.pdbx_strand_id
1 'polypeptide(L)'
;MIVIEAARVFSDGVVFQVGRQLRRGDLSVRAFQQLVHEDHFYASDEDRRARLRYGAVLADGQHVTDGYSLGRDSEHTGAVLMRHGGGGGGGASSYRYTDALWLHPLPPEGPLELVVQWPALHFPEQRVTLPAADILRAAEQVTALWPD
;
A
#
# COMPACT_ATOMS: atom_id res chain seq x y z
N MET A 1 -1.54 -14.25 -3.26
CA MET A 1 -2.17 -13.38 -4.27
C MET A 1 -2.18 -11.97 -3.72
N ILE A 2 -1.87 -10.97 -4.55
CA ILE A 2 -1.96 -9.54 -4.23
C ILE A 2 -2.79 -8.88 -5.33
N VAL A 3 -3.71 -7.99 -4.96
CA VAL A 3 -4.66 -7.36 -5.88
C VAL A 3 -4.96 -5.93 -5.42
N ILE A 4 -5.11 -5.01 -6.37
CA ILE A 4 -5.70 -3.70 -6.09
C ILE A 4 -7.22 -3.88 -6.12
N GLU A 5 -7.85 -3.68 -4.97
CA GLU A 5 -9.29 -3.87 -4.78
C GLU A 5 -10.09 -2.61 -5.16
N ALA A 6 -9.56 -1.43 -4.82
CA ALA A 6 -10.20 -0.15 -5.10
C ALA A 6 -9.21 1.02 -5.02
N ALA A 7 -9.59 2.14 -5.62
CA ALA A 7 -9.02 3.47 -5.37
C ALA A 7 -10.14 4.38 -4.84
N ARG A 8 -9.98 4.92 -3.63
CA ARG A 8 -10.91 5.89 -3.04
C ARG A 8 -10.29 7.27 -3.14
N VAL A 9 -10.93 8.15 -3.89
CA VAL A 9 -10.38 9.46 -4.24
C VAL A 9 -10.96 10.54 -3.33
N PHE A 10 -10.08 11.38 -2.83
CA PHE A 10 -10.35 12.57 -2.03
C PHE A 10 -9.87 13.80 -2.80
N SER A 11 -10.23 15.00 -2.35
CA SER A 11 -9.87 16.25 -3.04
C SER A 11 -8.35 16.50 -3.09
N ASP A 12 -7.60 15.91 -2.16
CA ASP A 12 -6.16 16.14 -1.96
C ASP A 12 -5.33 14.84 -2.07
N GLY A 13 -5.95 13.69 -2.33
CA GLY A 13 -5.23 12.43 -2.37
C GLY A 13 -6.07 11.24 -2.77
N VAL A 14 -5.45 10.07 -2.77
CA VAL A 14 -6.10 8.81 -3.13
C VAL A 14 -5.66 7.70 -2.19
N VAL A 15 -6.62 6.90 -1.74
CA VAL A 15 -6.37 5.67 -0.97
C VAL A 15 -6.52 4.46 -1.88
N PHE A 16 -5.44 3.73 -2.09
CA PHE A 16 -5.48 2.41 -2.72
C PHE A 16 -5.75 1.34 -1.67
N GLN A 17 -6.79 0.55 -1.89
CA GLN A 17 -7.07 -0.66 -1.12
C GLN A 17 -6.36 -1.82 -1.80
N VAL A 18 -5.34 -2.39 -1.14
CA VAL A 18 -4.56 -3.50 -1.70
C VAL A 18 -4.82 -4.74 -0.86
N GLY A 19 -5.50 -5.71 -1.47
CA GLY A 19 -5.82 -6.99 -0.88
C GLY A 19 -4.68 -7.99 -1.07
N ARG A 20 -4.34 -8.73 -0.02
CA ARG A 20 -3.47 -9.89 -0.08
C ARG A 20 -4.14 -11.12 0.52
N GLN A 21 -3.89 -12.26 -0.11
CA GLN A 21 -4.33 -13.56 0.36
C GLN A 21 -3.15 -14.52 0.41
N LEU A 22 -2.92 -15.07 1.62
CA LEU A 22 -1.99 -16.14 1.89
C LEU A 22 -2.74 -17.45 2.08
N ARG A 23 -2.14 -18.54 1.62
CA ARG A 23 -2.61 -19.91 1.86
C ARG A 23 -1.47 -20.65 2.55
N ARG A 24 -1.81 -21.51 3.52
CA ARG A 24 -0.83 -22.27 4.29
C ARG A 24 0.07 -23.15 3.41
N GLY A 25 -0.49 -23.78 2.39
CA GLY A 25 0.22 -24.81 1.61
C GLY A 25 0.68 -25.94 2.52
N ASP A 26 1.96 -26.27 2.45
CA ASP A 26 2.59 -27.37 3.20
C ASP A 26 3.16 -26.94 4.55
N LEU A 27 3.09 -25.64 4.90
CA LEU A 27 3.53 -25.16 6.21
C LEU A 27 2.73 -25.82 7.33
N SER A 28 3.35 -26.05 8.49
CA SER A 28 2.61 -26.41 9.70
C SER A 28 1.68 -25.25 10.10
N VAL A 29 0.62 -25.54 10.86
CA VAL A 29 -0.30 -24.49 11.36
C VAL A 29 0.47 -23.43 12.16
N ARG A 30 1.42 -23.86 13.00
CA ARG A 30 2.26 -22.95 13.79
C ARG A 30 3.14 -22.07 12.90
N ALA A 31 3.82 -22.66 11.92
CA ALA A 31 4.67 -21.90 11.00
C ALA A 31 3.86 -20.89 10.17
N PHE A 32 2.66 -21.26 9.76
CA PHE A 32 1.76 -20.36 9.03
C PHE A 32 1.27 -19.20 9.91
N GLN A 33 0.90 -19.47 11.16
CA GLN A 33 0.51 -18.42 12.11
C GLN A 33 1.66 -17.46 12.41
N GLN A 34 2.89 -17.97 12.51
CA GLN A 34 4.08 -17.15 12.71
C GLN A 34 4.36 -16.25 11.50
N LEU A 35 4.32 -16.78 10.28
CA LEU A 35 4.44 -15.98 9.06
C LEU A 35 3.40 -14.85 9.00
N VAL A 36 2.13 -15.15 9.33
CA VAL A 36 1.07 -14.14 9.38
C VAL A 36 1.34 -13.10 10.46
N HIS A 37 1.83 -13.49 11.63
CA HIS A 37 2.14 -12.55 12.71
C HIS A 37 3.31 -11.62 12.37
N GLU A 38 4.39 -12.19 11.83
CA GLU A 38 5.58 -11.45 11.41
C GLU A 38 5.23 -10.42 10.34
N ASP A 39 4.30 -10.73 9.40
CA ASP A 39 3.80 -9.77 8.40
C ASP A 39 3.27 -8.45 9.00
N HIS A 40 2.76 -8.48 10.24
CA HIS A 40 2.12 -7.34 10.89
C HIS A 40 2.99 -6.65 11.94
N PHE A 41 3.81 -7.41 12.67
CA PHE A 41 4.50 -6.94 13.87
C PHE A 41 6.00 -7.16 13.73
N TYR A 42 6.66 -6.24 13.03
CA TYR A 42 8.12 -6.27 12.89
C TYR A 42 8.79 -5.44 13.99
N ALA A 43 9.84 -6.01 14.61
CA ALA A 43 10.53 -5.43 15.76
C ALA A 43 11.88 -4.79 15.41
N SER A 44 12.51 -5.11 14.26
CA SER A 44 13.84 -4.64 13.88
C SER A 44 13.94 -4.03 12.46
N ASP A 45 15.05 -3.32 12.17
CA ASP A 45 15.32 -2.72 10.85
C ASP A 45 15.68 -3.74 9.75
N GLU A 46 16.23 -4.89 10.12
CA GLU A 46 16.48 -5.99 9.19
C GLU A 46 15.15 -6.60 8.73
N ASP A 47 14.22 -6.78 9.66
CA ASP A 47 12.84 -7.21 9.37
C ASP A 47 12.13 -6.22 8.44
N ARG A 48 12.39 -4.90 8.61
CA ARG A 48 11.86 -3.87 7.70
C ARG A 48 12.37 -3.98 6.26
N ARG A 49 13.49 -4.67 6.00
CA ARG A 49 14.00 -5.00 4.66
C ARG A 49 13.50 -6.34 4.14
N ALA A 50 12.98 -7.21 5.00
CA ALA A 50 12.32 -8.45 4.58
C ALA A 50 10.81 -8.29 4.33
N ARG A 51 10.17 -7.26 4.93
CA ARG A 51 8.71 -7.07 4.89
C ARG A 51 8.12 -6.81 3.51
N LEU A 52 6.79 -6.98 3.42
CA LEU A 52 5.95 -6.44 2.36
C LEU A 52 6.05 -4.91 2.32
N ARG A 53 6.43 -4.38 1.16
CA ARG A 53 6.59 -2.95 0.90
C ARG A 53 5.81 -2.54 -0.32
N TYR A 54 5.40 -1.28 -0.31
CA TYR A 54 4.73 -0.64 -1.41
C TYR A 54 5.49 0.61 -1.84
N GLY A 55 5.38 0.93 -3.12
CA GLY A 55 5.86 2.18 -3.67
C GLY A 55 4.95 2.68 -4.77
N ALA A 56 5.18 3.93 -5.18
CA ALA A 56 4.58 4.49 -6.37
C ALA A 56 5.62 5.25 -7.20
N VAL A 57 5.46 5.16 -8.53
CA VAL A 57 6.20 5.96 -9.51
C VAL A 57 5.20 6.89 -10.18
N LEU A 58 5.45 8.19 -10.10
CA LEU A 58 4.60 9.24 -10.67
C LEU A 58 5.09 9.67 -12.05
N ALA A 59 4.21 10.29 -12.82
CA ALA A 59 4.50 10.74 -14.19
C ALA A 59 5.59 11.82 -14.26
N ASP A 60 5.80 12.57 -13.18
CA ASP A 60 6.87 13.57 -13.04
C ASP A 60 8.23 12.96 -12.63
N GLY A 61 8.29 11.63 -12.48
CA GLY A 61 9.48 10.89 -12.08
C GLY A 61 9.68 10.75 -10.57
N GLN A 62 8.76 11.27 -9.74
CA GLN A 62 8.85 11.05 -8.30
C GLN A 62 8.65 9.57 -7.94
N HIS A 63 9.53 9.04 -7.10
CA HIS A 63 9.46 7.69 -6.55
C HIS A 63 9.22 7.76 -5.04
N VAL A 64 8.09 7.21 -4.59
CA VAL A 64 7.70 7.23 -3.18
C VAL A 64 7.55 5.82 -2.65
N THR A 65 7.83 5.61 -1.36
CA THR A 65 7.68 4.31 -0.69
C THR A 65 6.84 4.45 0.57
N ASP A 66 6.18 3.36 0.97
CA ASP A 66 5.26 3.30 2.12
C ASP A 66 5.95 3.45 3.50
N GLY A 67 7.22 3.86 3.52
CA GLY A 67 8.02 4.07 4.73
C GLY A 67 7.82 5.42 5.39
N TYR A 68 7.00 6.32 4.82
CA TYR A 68 6.72 7.62 5.43
C TYR A 68 5.85 7.45 6.69
N SER A 69 6.36 7.92 7.83
CA SER A 69 5.65 7.92 9.12
C SER A 69 5.42 9.36 9.55
N LEU A 70 4.15 9.74 9.74
CA LEU A 70 3.78 11.03 10.33
C LEU A 70 4.39 11.13 11.73
N GLY A 71 5.16 12.20 12.00
CA GLY A 71 5.76 12.48 13.31
C GLY A 71 7.30 12.54 13.36
N ARG A 72 8.00 12.25 12.26
CA ARG A 72 9.42 12.62 12.13
C ARG A 72 9.49 13.90 11.30
N ASP A 73 9.87 15.00 11.92
CA ASP A 73 10.10 16.33 11.31
C ASP A 73 10.81 16.21 9.96
N SER A 74 10.02 16.09 8.92
CA SER A 74 10.47 16.15 7.54
C SER A 74 9.40 16.93 6.82
N GLU A 75 9.67 18.24 6.68
CA GLU A 75 9.10 19.05 5.60
C GLU A 75 9.35 18.30 4.29
N HIS A 76 8.39 17.48 3.88
CA HIS A 76 8.44 16.80 2.59
C HIS A 76 7.79 17.73 1.58
N THR A 77 8.62 18.30 0.71
CA THR A 77 8.19 19.09 -0.44
C THR A 77 7.98 18.16 -1.64
N GLY A 78 6.98 17.28 -1.55
CA GLY A 78 6.70 16.32 -2.63
C GLY A 78 5.65 15.27 -2.26
N ALA A 79 5.40 14.35 -3.18
CA ALA A 79 4.47 13.26 -2.92
C ALA A 79 4.98 12.34 -1.80
N VAL A 80 4.03 11.75 -1.05
CA VAL A 80 4.26 10.76 -0.01
C VAL A 80 3.27 9.62 -0.17
N LEU A 81 3.73 8.40 0.14
CA LEU A 81 2.89 7.21 0.22
C LEU A 81 2.92 6.70 1.65
N MET A 82 1.75 6.54 2.26
CA MET A 82 1.60 6.17 3.66
C MET A 82 0.69 4.97 3.81
N ARG A 83 1.02 4.03 4.70
CA ARG A 83 0.06 3.02 5.14
C ARG A 83 -0.93 3.67 6.10
N HIS A 84 -2.14 3.91 5.61
CA HIS A 84 -3.25 4.55 6.34
C HIS A 84 -4.13 3.50 7.04
N GLY A 85 -3.48 2.47 7.60
CA GLY A 85 -4.14 1.34 8.25
C GLY A 85 -4.44 0.17 7.31
N GLY A 86 -5.29 -0.72 7.80
CA GLY A 86 -5.65 -1.96 7.14
C GLY A 86 -6.29 -2.92 8.12
N GLY A 87 -6.74 -4.04 7.62
CA GLY A 87 -7.37 -5.07 8.44
C GLY A 87 -7.37 -6.41 7.74
N GLY A 88 -7.36 -7.46 8.53
CA GLY A 88 -7.39 -8.80 8.00
C GLY A 88 -7.76 -9.82 9.05
N GLY A 89 -7.97 -11.03 8.55
CA GLY A 89 -8.43 -12.15 9.33
C GLY A 89 -8.17 -13.44 8.57
N GLY A 90 -8.16 -14.52 9.33
CA GLY A 90 -7.94 -15.83 8.77
C GLY A 90 -8.06 -16.92 9.81
N GLY A 91 -7.64 -18.11 9.42
CA GLY A 91 -7.62 -19.29 10.25
C GLY A 91 -6.43 -20.17 9.94
N ALA A 92 -6.51 -21.45 10.30
CA ALA A 92 -5.40 -22.39 10.20
C ALA A 92 -4.92 -22.68 8.76
N SER A 93 -5.65 -22.28 7.71
CA SER A 93 -5.35 -22.63 6.32
C SER A 93 -5.22 -21.44 5.37
N SER A 94 -5.77 -20.28 5.73
CA SER A 94 -5.74 -19.09 4.88
C SER A 94 -5.84 -17.82 5.71
N TYR A 95 -5.24 -16.76 5.17
CA TYR A 95 -5.28 -15.43 5.74
C TYR A 95 -5.52 -14.40 4.64
N ARG A 96 -6.40 -13.44 4.90
CA ARG A 96 -6.66 -12.30 4.02
C ARG A 96 -6.43 -11.01 4.78
N TYR A 97 -5.79 -10.05 4.13
CA TYR A 97 -5.59 -8.71 4.67
C TYR A 97 -5.74 -7.67 3.57
N THR A 98 -6.30 -6.52 3.89
CA THR A 98 -6.37 -5.36 3.00
C THR A 98 -5.60 -4.21 3.63
N ASP A 99 -4.59 -3.70 2.92
CA ASP A 99 -3.92 -2.44 3.27
C ASP A 99 -4.67 -1.25 2.68
N ALA A 100 -4.65 -0.13 3.39
CA ALA A 100 -5.01 1.18 2.85
C ALA A 100 -3.72 1.98 2.62
N LEU A 101 -3.43 2.35 1.38
CA LEU A 101 -2.25 3.14 1.01
C LEU A 101 -2.70 4.53 0.57
N TRP A 102 -2.40 5.55 1.37
CA TRP A 102 -2.70 6.95 1.05
C TRP A 102 -1.54 7.55 0.26
N LEU A 103 -1.80 7.95 -0.99
CA LEU A 103 -0.90 8.79 -1.79
C LEU A 103 -1.37 10.25 -1.66
N HIS A 104 -0.47 11.12 -1.20
CA HIS A 104 -0.68 12.57 -1.10
C HIS A 104 0.47 13.32 -1.79
N PRO A 105 0.23 14.37 -2.59
CA PRO A 105 -1.09 14.81 -3.05
C PRO A 105 -1.65 13.85 -4.12
N LEU A 106 -2.70 14.25 -4.85
CA LEU A 106 -3.11 13.55 -6.07
C LEU A 106 -1.94 13.39 -7.06
N PRO A 107 -1.85 12.26 -7.77
CA PRO A 107 -0.79 12.04 -8.74
C PRO A 107 -0.89 13.04 -9.92
N PRO A 108 0.24 13.46 -10.52
CA PRO A 108 0.22 14.25 -11.74
C PRO A 108 -0.43 13.48 -12.90
N GLU A 109 -0.90 14.20 -13.93
CA GLU A 109 -1.42 13.58 -15.14
C GLU A 109 -0.35 12.72 -15.83
N GLY A 110 -0.74 11.50 -16.20
CA GLY A 110 0.15 10.53 -16.85
C GLY A 110 0.07 9.14 -16.21
N PRO A 111 1.06 8.26 -16.46
CA PRO A 111 1.11 6.94 -15.85
C PRO A 111 1.42 7.05 -14.35
N LEU A 112 0.64 6.35 -13.55
CA LEU A 112 0.94 6.06 -12.15
C LEU A 112 1.28 4.57 -12.04
N GLU A 113 2.47 4.22 -11.56
CA GLU A 113 2.77 2.83 -11.25
C GLU A 113 2.63 2.59 -9.76
N LEU A 114 1.89 1.55 -9.37
CA LEU A 114 1.97 0.98 -8.03
C LEU A 114 2.95 -0.20 -8.04
N VAL A 115 3.85 -0.18 -7.07
CA VAL A 115 4.96 -1.13 -6.92
C VAL A 115 4.76 -1.92 -5.65
N VAL A 116 4.97 -3.23 -5.70
CA VAL A 116 4.91 -4.10 -4.52
C VAL A 116 6.08 -5.08 -4.53
N GLN A 117 6.68 -5.32 -3.37
CA GLN A 117 7.75 -6.29 -3.18
C GLN A 117 7.59 -6.97 -1.82
N TRP A 118 7.87 -8.28 -1.74
CA TRP A 118 7.85 -9.00 -0.47
C TRP A 118 8.98 -10.04 -0.39
N PRO A 119 10.19 -9.61 0.03
CA PRO A 119 11.35 -10.49 0.04
C PRO A 119 11.26 -11.69 0.97
N ALA A 120 10.61 -11.57 2.14
CA ALA A 120 10.42 -12.69 3.06
C ALA A 120 9.68 -13.89 2.42
N LEU A 121 8.82 -13.62 1.42
CA LEU A 121 8.12 -14.65 0.65
C LEU A 121 8.72 -14.89 -0.74
N HIS A 122 9.93 -14.37 -0.99
CA HIS A 122 10.59 -14.41 -2.30
C HIS A 122 9.70 -13.90 -3.43
N PHE A 123 8.79 -12.97 -3.11
CA PHE A 123 7.95 -12.33 -4.09
C PHE A 123 8.73 -11.16 -4.68
N PRO A 124 9.17 -11.25 -5.95
CA PRO A 124 9.97 -10.21 -6.57
C PRO A 124 9.15 -8.93 -6.70
N GLU A 125 9.84 -7.85 -7.02
CA GLU A 125 9.17 -6.59 -7.31
C GLU A 125 8.19 -6.76 -8.49
N GLN A 126 6.96 -6.31 -8.29
CA GLN A 126 5.91 -6.28 -9.30
C GLN A 126 5.41 -4.86 -9.45
N ARG A 127 5.02 -4.52 -10.68
CA ARG A 127 4.48 -3.22 -11.05
C ARG A 127 3.12 -3.38 -11.72
N VAL A 128 2.24 -2.42 -11.46
CA VAL A 128 1.01 -2.25 -12.22
C VAL A 128 0.81 -0.77 -12.54
N THR A 129 0.57 -0.48 -13.82
CA THR A 129 0.32 0.87 -14.30
C THR A 129 -1.17 1.17 -14.24
N LEU A 130 -1.53 2.28 -13.62
CA LEU A 130 -2.86 2.84 -13.52
C LEU A 130 -2.89 4.18 -14.27
N PRO A 131 -3.96 4.50 -15.02
CA PRO A 131 -4.11 5.82 -15.60
C PRO A 131 -4.49 6.84 -14.51
N ALA A 132 -3.61 7.81 -14.22
CA ALA A 132 -3.90 8.86 -13.24
C ALA A 132 -5.11 9.72 -13.64
N ALA A 133 -5.42 9.81 -14.93
CA ALA A 133 -6.58 10.53 -15.46
C ALA A 133 -7.91 10.06 -14.85
N ASP A 134 -8.06 8.77 -14.51
CA ASP A 134 -9.28 8.27 -13.87
C ASP A 134 -9.40 8.72 -12.42
N ILE A 135 -8.27 8.84 -11.72
CA ILE A 135 -8.19 9.37 -10.35
C ILE A 135 -8.50 10.87 -10.36
N LEU A 136 -7.87 11.63 -11.27
CA LEU A 136 -8.08 13.07 -11.40
C LEU A 136 -9.53 13.41 -11.75
N ARG A 137 -10.15 12.67 -12.68
CA ARG A 137 -11.57 12.84 -13.02
C ARG A 137 -12.50 12.54 -11.85
N ALA A 138 -12.16 11.56 -11.01
CA ALA A 138 -12.92 11.29 -9.80
C ALA A 138 -12.73 12.39 -8.74
N ALA A 139 -11.53 12.98 -8.64
CA ALA A 139 -11.25 14.08 -7.73
C ALA A 139 -12.06 15.34 -8.07
N GLU A 140 -12.27 15.63 -9.36
CA GLU A 140 -13.14 16.74 -9.83
C GLU A 140 -14.60 16.61 -9.36
N GLN A 141 -15.03 15.40 -8.99
CA GLN A 141 -16.39 15.13 -8.51
C GLN A 141 -16.51 15.18 -6.99
N VAL A 142 -15.38 15.35 -6.26
CA VAL A 142 -15.38 15.42 -4.81
C VAL A 142 -15.97 16.75 -4.36
N THR A 143 -16.93 16.69 -3.44
CA THR A 143 -17.57 17.87 -2.83
C THR A 143 -17.24 17.92 -1.35
N ALA A 144 -16.77 19.07 -0.88
CA ALA A 144 -16.60 19.32 0.55
C ALA A 144 -17.98 19.36 1.23
N LEU A 145 -18.21 18.46 2.19
CA LEU A 145 -19.46 18.39 2.92
C LEU A 145 -19.56 19.46 4.03
N TRP A 146 -18.42 19.93 4.52
CA TRP A 146 -18.31 20.99 5.51
C TRP A 146 -17.39 22.08 4.97
N PRO A 147 -17.88 23.31 4.74
CA PRO A 147 -17.03 24.46 4.50
C PRO A 147 -16.31 24.85 5.79
N ASP A 148 -15.11 25.42 5.65
CA ASP A 148 -14.31 25.95 6.77
C ASP A 148 -15.07 26.98 7.63
#